data_AF-A0A534NK26-F1
#
_entry.id   AF-A0A534NK26-F1
#
_cell.length_a   1.000
_cell.length_b   1.000
_cell.length_c   1.000
_cell.angle_alpha   90.00
_cell.angle_beta   90.00
_cell.angle_gamma   90.00
#
_symmetry.space_group_name_H-M   'P 1'
#
loop_
_entity.id
_entity.type
_entity.pdbx_description
1 polymer ?
#
loop_
_entity_poly.entity_id
_entity_poly.type
_entity_poly.pdbx_seq_one_letter_code
_entity_poly.pdbx_strand_id
1 'polypeptide(L)'
;GTRAALLGHRVAGKTGTAQKVDPIRGGYSDKRLASFLGFAPADAPRIAILVVVDEPEGKGAEVAGGTVAAPAWGAIAHEALRQLDVMPEQVRETASLLVSSMGSGAADEAAQEPAAEPPIQPGRARVPDVSGLGARSAMRRLAQSSLEPELRGSGRAVAQSPRAGAIVKRGARVKVTLAPPG
;
A
#
# COMPACT_ATOMS: atom_id res chain seq x y z
N GLY A 1 14.51 -6.45 11.10
CA GLY A 1 15.15 -7.76 10.88
C GLY A 1 15.35 -7.98 9.40
N THR A 2 16.45 -8.59 8.97
CA THR A 2 16.85 -8.65 7.54
C THR A 2 16.52 -9.97 6.85
N ARG A 3 16.19 -11.02 7.61
CA ARG A 3 16.02 -12.40 7.09
C ARG A 3 14.78 -12.65 6.24
N ALA A 4 13.88 -11.67 6.14
CA ALA A 4 12.73 -11.68 5.23
C ALA A 4 12.83 -10.60 4.13
N ALA A 5 14.01 -10.00 3.94
CA ALA A 5 14.21 -8.96 2.94
C ALA A 5 14.08 -9.53 1.53
N LEU A 6 13.42 -8.78 0.66
CA LEU A 6 13.28 -9.07 -0.76
C LEU A 6 14.03 -7.99 -1.54
N LEU A 7 14.94 -8.40 -2.44
CA LEU A 7 15.65 -7.46 -3.29
C LEU A 7 14.62 -6.67 -4.12
N GLY A 8 14.70 -5.34 -4.07
CA GLY A 8 13.84 -4.44 -4.86
C GLY A 8 12.41 -4.27 -4.35
N HIS A 9 12.01 -4.89 -3.23
CA HIS A 9 10.69 -4.69 -2.62
C HIS A 9 10.80 -4.33 -1.14
N ARG A 10 10.02 -3.34 -0.70
CA ARG A 10 9.83 -3.11 0.74
C ARG A 10 8.94 -4.19 1.32
N VAL A 11 9.31 -4.70 2.49
CA VAL A 11 8.61 -5.77 3.20
C VAL A 11 8.26 -5.30 4.61
N ALA A 12 7.03 -5.55 5.03
CA ALA A 12 6.60 -5.38 6.41
C ALA A 12 6.28 -6.77 6.99
N GLY A 13 6.83 -7.10 8.15
CA GLY A 13 6.54 -8.40 8.76
C GLY A 13 6.95 -8.49 10.23
N LYS A 14 6.38 -9.49 10.90
CA LYS A 14 6.56 -9.74 12.32
C LYS A 14 6.89 -11.20 12.57
N THR A 15 7.87 -11.40 13.44
CA THR A 15 8.25 -12.71 13.97
C THR A 15 7.36 -13.10 15.14
N GLY A 16 6.99 -14.38 15.20
CA GLY A 16 6.35 -15.04 16.34
C GLY A 16 7.17 -16.23 16.80
N THR A 17 7.25 -16.44 18.11
CA THR A 17 7.85 -17.63 18.71
C THR A 17 7.08 -17.94 19.98
N ALA A 18 6.43 -19.09 20.03
CA ALA A 18 5.58 -19.49 21.15
C ALA A 18 6.00 -20.86 21.66
N GLN A 19 6.06 -21.04 22.99
CA GLN A 19 6.25 -22.35 23.59
C GLN A 19 4.94 -23.12 23.57
N LYS A 20 5.00 -24.40 23.22
CA LYS A 20 3.83 -25.30 23.26
C LYS A 20 3.58 -25.72 24.71
N VAL A 21 2.33 -26.01 25.04
CA VAL A 21 1.96 -26.54 26.37
C VAL A 21 2.47 -27.98 26.53
N ASP A 22 2.98 -28.34 27.71
CA ASP A 22 3.23 -29.74 28.08
C ASP A 22 1.90 -30.39 28.49
N PRO A 23 1.37 -31.36 27.72
CA PRO A 23 0.04 -31.93 27.97
C PRO A 23 -0.01 -32.85 29.20
N ILE A 24 1.14 -33.31 29.71
CA ILE A 24 1.22 -34.21 30.87
C ILE A 24 1.47 -33.42 32.15
N ARG A 25 2.48 -32.54 32.14
CA ARG A 25 2.90 -31.79 33.35
C ARG A 25 2.15 -30.47 33.53
N GLY A 26 1.45 -29.99 32.50
CA GLY A 26 0.97 -28.61 32.45
C GLY A 26 2.11 -27.61 32.27
N GLY A 27 1.77 -26.34 32.04
CA GLY A 27 2.77 -25.29 31.79
C GLY A 27 3.41 -25.36 30.40
N TYR A 28 4.58 -24.72 30.22
CA TYR A 28 5.28 -24.66 28.94
C TYR A 28 6.26 -25.82 28.76
N SER A 29 6.25 -26.41 27.57
CA SER A 29 7.24 -27.40 27.12
C SER A 29 8.46 -26.74 26.47
N ASP A 30 9.47 -27.56 26.18
CA ASP A 30 10.65 -27.14 25.39
C ASP A 30 10.35 -27.01 23.89
N LYS A 31 9.21 -27.52 23.44
CA LYS A 31 8.76 -27.46 22.05
C LYS A 31 8.22 -26.07 21.74
N ARG A 32 8.40 -25.63 20.49
CA ARG A 32 8.06 -24.27 20.06
C ARG A 32 7.34 -24.28 18.71
N LEU A 33 6.53 -23.25 18.50
CA LEU A 33 6.04 -22.82 17.21
C LEU A 33 6.86 -21.60 16.77
N ALA A 34 7.49 -21.68 15.62
CA ALA A 34 8.24 -20.60 15.00
C ALA A 34 7.43 -20.04 13.83
N SER A 35 7.18 -18.73 13.81
CA SER A 35 6.34 -18.14 12.76
C SER A 35 6.83 -16.79 12.26
N PHE A 36 6.41 -16.48 11.04
CA PHE A 36 6.60 -15.18 10.42
C PHE A 36 5.36 -14.81 9.60
N LEU A 37 4.77 -13.66 9.90
CA LEU A 37 3.70 -13.04 9.12
C LEU A 37 4.28 -11.83 8.40
N GLY A 38 4.00 -11.67 7.11
CA GLY A 38 4.44 -10.50 6.38
C GLY A 38 3.58 -10.15 5.18
N PHE A 39 3.72 -8.90 4.75
CA PHE A 39 3.09 -8.29 3.58
C PHE A 39 4.16 -7.81 2.60
N ALA A 40 3.88 -7.94 1.31
CA ALA A 40 4.72 -7.36 0.26
C ALA A 40 3.90 -6.91 -0.97
N PRO A 41 4.30 -5.82 -1.64
CA PRO A 41 5.16 -4.74 -1.12
C PRO A 41 4.53 -4.05 0.11
N ALA A 42 5.34 -3.44 0.99
CA ALA A 42 4.84 -2.86 2.25
C ALA A 42 3.88 -1.68 2.04
N ASP A 43 4.14 -0.83 1.04
CA ASP A 43 3.37 0.40 0.80
C ASP A 43 2.08 0.15 0.00
N ALA A 44 2.08 -0.90 -0.81
CA ALA A 44 0.93 -1.33 -1.61
C ALA A 44 0.82 -2.86 -1.58
N PRO A 45 0.36 -3.45 -0.46
CA PRO A 45 0.34 -4.90 -0.29
C PRO A 45 -0.43 -5.62 -1.39
N ARG A 46 0.22 -6.60 -2.02
CA ARG A 46 -0.39 -7.51 -3.00
C ARG A 46 -0.53 -8.92 -2.45
N ILE A 47 0.34 -9.30 -1.51
CA ILE A 47 0.32 -10.59 -0.83
C ILE A 47 0.44 -10.42 0.69
N ALA A 48 -0.18 -11.34 1.41
CA ALA A 48 -0.01 -11.57 2.84
C ALA A 48 0.27 -13.06 3.05
N ILE A 49 1.38 -13.39 3.69
CA ILE A 49 1.81 -14.78 3.89
C ILE A 49 2.12 -14.99 5.37
N LEU A 50 1.58 -16.07 5.93
CA LEU A 50 1.93 -16.61 7.24
C LEU A 50 2.68 -17.93 7.05
N VAL A 51 3.91 -17.99 7.54
CA VAL A 51 4.68 -19.23 7.64
C VAL A 51 4.70 -19.66 9.10
N VAL A 52 4.35 -20.92 9.36
CA VAL A 52 4.42 -21.55 10.68
C VAL A 52 5.22 -22.83 10.54
N VAL A 53 6.23 -22.98 11.38
CA VAL A 53 7.02 -24.20 11.53
C VAL A 53 6.79 -24.74 12.93
N ASP A 54 6.23 -25.95 13.00
CA ASP A 54 5.96 -26.64 14.25
C ASP A 54 7.18 -27.45 14.66
N GLU A 55 7.57 -27.30 15.93
CA GLU A 55 8.67 -28.03 16.57
C GLU A 55 9.99 -28.03 15.79
N PRO A 56 10.53 -26.85 15.39
CA PRO A 56 11.82 -26.82 14.69
C PRO A 56 12.94 -27.36 15.58
N GLU A 57 13.85 -28.11 14.97
CA GLU A 57 15.04 -28.65 15.63
C GLU A 57 16.05 -27.54 15.98
N GLY A 58 16.73 -27.67 17.11
CA GLY A 58 17.71 -26.70 17.61
C GLY A 58 17.36 -26.13 18.98
N LYS A 59 18.10 -25.10 19.43
CA LYS A 59 17.88 -24.48 20.75
C LYS A 59 17.94 -22.95 20.71
N GLY A 60 17.25 -22.31 21.66
CA GLY A 60 17.33 -20.87 21.87
C GLY A 60 16.96 -20.03 20.64
N ALA A 61 17.88 -19.17 20.18
CA ALA A 61 17.64 -18.26 19.07
C ALA A 61 17.59 -18.94 17.69
N GLU A 62 18.11 -20.17 17.57
CA GLU A 62 18.10 -20.95 16.32
C GLU A 62 16.68 -21.33 15.90
N VAL A 63 15.82 -21.59 16.89
CA VAL A 63 14.41 -21.98 16.70
C VAL A 63 13.45 -20.79 16.72
N ALA A 64 13.95 -19.56 16.70
CA ALA A 64 13.10 -18.38 16.66
C ALA A 64 12.43 -18.21 15.28
N GLY A 65 11.23 -17.66 15.26
CA GLY A 65 10.48 -17.39 14.01
C GLY A 65 11.22 -16.53 13.00
N GLY A 66 12.08 -15.62 13.47
CA GLY A 66 12.95 -14.83 12.60
C GLY A 66 14.11 -15.62 12.00
N THR A 67 14.50 -16.74 12.58
CA THR A 67 15.57 -17.63 12.07
C THR A 67 14.98 -18.69 11.15
N VAL A 68 13.88 -19.32 11.56
CA VAL A 68 13.31 -20.48 10.87
C VAL A 68 12.29 -20.06 9.80
N ALA A 69 11.30 -19.25 10.16
CA ALA A 69 10.15 -18.98 9.30
C ALA A 69 10.39 -17.80 8.34
N ALA A 70 11.17 -16.80 8.74
CA ALA A 70 11.42 -15.61 7.92
C ALA A 70 12.12 -15.88 6.58
N PRO A 71 13.15 -16.75 6.48
CA PRO A 71 13.78 -17.08 5.20
C PRO A 71 12.84 -17.82 4.25
N ALA A 72 12.06 -18.78 4.77
CA ALA A 72 11.06 -19.50 4.00
C ALA A 72 9.97 -18.55 3.46
N TRP A 73 9.50 -17.61 4.30
CA TRP A 73 8.58 -16.56 3.87
C TRP A 73 9.17 -15.73 2.72
N GLY A 74 10.45 -15.34 2.81
CA GLY A 74 11.13 -14.56 1.76
C GLY A 74 11.18 -15.32 0.42
N ALA A 75 11.52 -16.61 0.44
CA ALA A 75 11.56 -17.43 -0.76
C ALA A 75 10.18 -17.54 -1.43
N ILE A 76 9.12 -17.77 -0.65
CA ILE A 76 7.74 -17.87 -1.15
C ILE A 76 7.26 -16.52 -1.70
N ALA A 77 7.48 -15.44 -0.95
CA ALA A 77 7.07 -14.10 -1.34
C ALA A 77 7.76 -13.65 -2.64
N HIS A 78 9.04 -13.97 -2.80
CA HIS A 78 9.79 -13.65 -4.01
C HIS A 78 9.18 -14.30 -5.26
N GLU A 79 8.84 -15.59 -5.18
CA GLU A 79 8.21 -16.31 -6.28
C GLU A 79 6.77 -15.82 -6.55
N ALA A 80 5.99 -15.61 -5.48
CA ALA A 80 4.62 -15.11 -5.61
C ALA A 80 4.57 -13.73 -6.29
N LEU A 81 5.47 -12.80 -5.94
CA LEU A 81 5.51 -11.47 -6.56
C LEU A 81 5.90 -11.54 -8.04
N ARG A 82 6.81 -12.44 -8.42
CA ARG A 82 7.13 -12.70 -9.83
C ARG A 82 5.90 -13.18 -10.60
N GLN A 83 5.18 -14.16 -10.07
CA GLN A 83 3.98 -14.72 -10.72
C GLN A 83 2.84 -13.70 -10.84
N LEU A 84 2.82 -12.69 -9.98
CA LEU A 84 1.85 -11.60 -9.99
C LEU A 84 2.30 -10.38 -10.81
N ASP A 85 3.44 -10.46 -11.51
CA ASP A 85 4.05 -9.37 -12.27
C ASP A 85 4.21 -8.07 -11.45
N VAL A 86 4.49 -8.20 -10.15
CA VAL A 86 4.71 -7.05 -9.28
C VAL A 86 6.14 -6.57 -9.47
N MET A 87 6.31 -5.47 -10.19
CA MET A 87 7.61 -4.86 -10.48
C MET A 87 8.33 -4.40 -9.19
N PRO A 88 9.68 -4.54 -9.13
CA PRO A 88 10.50 -3.93 -8.09
C PRO A 88 10.35 -2.40 -8.07
N GLU A 89 10.42 -1.80 -6.88
CA GLU A 89 10.23 -0.35 -6.71
C GLU A 89 11.26 0.45 -7.52
N GLN A 90 12.51 0.01 -7.56
CA GLN A 90 13.59 0.66 -8.32
C GLN A 90 13.31 0.69 -9.82
N VAL A 91 12.65 -0.37 -10.34
CA VAL A 91 12.24 -0.46 -11.74
C VAL A 91 11.01 0.42 -11.97
N ARG A 92 10.09 0.48 -11.01
CA ARG A 92 8.92 1.37 -11.09
C ARG A 92 9.32 2.84 -11.11
N GLU A 93 10.26 3.25 -10.27
CA GLU A 93 10.75 4.63 -10.19
C GLU A 93 11.51 5.01 -11.47
N THR A 94 12.43 4.17 -11.93
CA THR A 94 13.15 4.41 -13.20
C THR A 94 12.23 4.37 -14.43
N ALA A 95 11.29 3.44 -14.50
CA ALA A 95 10.29 3.41 -15.57
C ALA A 95 9.39 4.65 -15.55
N SER A 96 9.01 5.13 -14.35
CA SER A 96 8.29 6.39 -14.18
C SER A 96 9.10 7.58 -14.71
N LEU A 97 10.38 7.67 -14.34
CA LEU A 97 11.25 8.76 -14.80
C LEU A 97 11.50 8.71 -16.31
N LEU A 98 11.66 7.51 -16.87
CA LEU A 98 11.86 7.32 -18.31
C LEU A 98 10.60 7.65 -19.11
N VAL A 99 9.41 7.24 -18.66
CA VAL A 99 8.16 7.63 -19.33
C VAL A 99 7.91 9.14 -19.22
N SER A 100 8.30 9.78 -18.11
CA SER A 100 8.30 11.23 -17.97
C SER A 100 9.27 11.92 -18.94
N SER A 101 10.40 11.29 -19.27
CA SER A 101 11.41 11.85 -20.20
C SER A 101 11.10 11.67 -21.69
N MET A 102 10.35 10.61 -22.06
CA MET A 102 9.98 10.34 -23.47
C MET A 102 8.71 11.07 -23.93
N GLY A 103 8.04 11.79 -23.02
CA GLY A 103 6.84 12.58 -23.28
C GLY A 103 7.07 14.05 -23.66
N SER A 104 8.27 14.45 -24.09
CA SER A 104 8.57 15.85 -24.46
C SER A 104 8.29 16.17 -25.94
N GLY A 105 7.10 15.81 -26.41
CA GLY A 105 6.66 16.07 -27.78
C GLY A 105 5.13 16.07 -27.90
N ALA A 106 4.54 17.25 -27.72
CA ALA A 106 3.15 17.61 -27.98
C ALA A 106 2.07 17.06 -27.01
N ALA A 107 1.95 17.69 -25.85
CA ALA A 107 0.74 18.42 -25.48
C ALA A 107 0.98 19.17 -24.17
N ASP A 108 0.63 20.44 -24.19
CA ASP A 108 0.61 21.35 -23.05
C ASP A 108 -0.15 20.78 -21.84
N GLU A 109 0.22 21.27 -20.66
CA GLU A 109 -0.43 21.13 -19.35
C GLU A 109 -0.07 19.94 -18.42
N ALA A 110 0.88 20.26 -17.52
CA ALA A 110 0.82 20.01 -16.08
C ALA A 110 0.92 18.56 -15.55
N ALA A 111 2.14 18.03 -15.55
CA ALA A 111 2.53 16.98 -14.61
C ALA A 111 4.02 17.13 -14.23
N GLN A 112 4.30 18.05 -13.31
CA GLN A 112 5.57 18.03 -12.57
C GLN A 112 5.46 16.95 -11.49
N GLU A 113 6.39 16.00 -11.50
CA GLU A 113 6.56 14.95 -10.49
C GLU A 113 6.69 15.51 -9.06
N PRO A 114 6.34 14.72 -8.03
CA PRO A 114 6.33 15.16 -6.63
C PRO A 114 7.75 15.32 -6.09
N ALA A 115 8.29 16.53 -6.23
CA ALA A 115 9.42 16.99 -5.44
C ALA A 115 9.02 17.02 -3.95
N ALA A 116 9.95 16.55 -3.11
CA ALA A 116 9.94 16.63 -1.66
C ALA A 116 9.27 17.92 -1.14
N GLU A 117 8.37 17.76 -0.17
CA GLU A 117 7.50 18.81 0.38
C GLU A 117 8.21 20.15 0.62
N PRO A 118 7.96 21.17 -0.22
CA PRO A 118 8.15 22.55 0.17
C PRO A 118 6.98 22.94 1.09
N PRO A 119 7.19 23.87 2.05
CA PRO A 119 6.18 24.26 3.01
C PRO A 119 4.88 24.68 2.31
N ILE A 120 3.74 24.28 2.89
CA ILE A 120 2.40 24.61 2.40
C ILE A 120 2.32 26.12 2.20
N GLN A 121 2.36 26.55 0.94
CA GLN A 121 2.07 27.93 0.58
C GLN A 121 0.57 28.17 0.85
N PRO A 122 0.21 29.22 1.59
CA PRO A 122 -1.19 29.49 1.92
C PRO A 122 -2.02 29.70 0.64
N GLY A 123 -3.10 28.93 0.47
CA GLY A 123 -4.09 29.12 -0.60
C GLY A 123 -4.27 27.98 -1.61
N ARG A 124 -3.53 26.87 -1.48
CA ARG A 124 -3.70 25.66 -2.32
C ARG A 124 -4.35 24.54 -1.50
N ALA A 125 -5.26 23.78 -2.12
CA ALA A 125 -5.96 22.66 -1.51
C ALA A 125 -5.81 21.40 -2.37
N ARG A 126 -5.72 20.23 -1.72
CA ARG A 126 -5.65 18.93 -2.41
C ARG A 126 -7.07 18.44 -2.71
N VAL A 127 -7.32 18.00 -3.94
CA VAL A 127 -8.60 17.41 -4.34
C VAL A 127 -8.76 16.04 -3.68
N PRO A 128 -9.77 15.81 -2.82
CA PRO A 128 -10.03 14.52 -2.23
C PRO A 128 -10.61 13.54 -3.26
N ASP A 129 -10.40 12.24 -3.05
CA ASP A 129 -11.09 11.20 -3.82
C ASP A 129 -12.55 11.11 -3.37
N VAL A 130 -13.49 11.26 -4.30
CA VAL A 130 -14.94 11.14 -4.05
C VAL A 130 -15.57 9.94 -4.76
N SER A 131 -14.77 9.09 -5.40
CA SER A 131 -15.22 7.89 -6.09
C SER A 131 -16.07 6.99 -5.18
N GLY A 132 -17.20 6.49 -5.70
CA GLY A 132 -18.13 5.62 -4.98
C GLY A 132 -19.03 6.30 -3.95
N LEU A 133 -18.77 7.57 -3.60
CA LEU A 133 -19.63 8.34 -2.70
C LEU A 133 -20.95 8.73 -3.39
N GLY A 134 -22.03 8.76 -2.62
CA GLY A 134 -23.27 9.39 -3.06
C GLY A 134 -23.14 10.93 -3.08
N ALA A 135 -23.95 11.60 -3.91
CA ALA A 135 -23.92 13.05 -4.15
C ALA A 135 -23.70 13.89 -2.87
N ARG A 136 -24.47 13.62 -1.81
CA ARG A 136 -24.41 14.36 -0.54
C ARG A 136 -23.08 14.18 0.20
N SER A 137 -22.50 12.98 0.16
CA SER A 137 -21.20 12.69 0.78
C SER A 137 -20.04 13.23 -0.05
N ALA A 138 -20.15 13.22 -1.38
CA ALA A 138 -19.19 13.84 -2.29
C ALA A 138 -19.11 15.36 -2.06
N MET A 139 -20.27 16.05 -2.00
CA MET A 139 -20.32 17.50 -1.72
C MET A 139 -19.69 17.86 -0.38
N ARG A 140 -20.05 17.11 0.69
CA ARG A 140 -19.51 17.38 2.04
C ARG A 140 -17.99 17.26 2.07
N ARG A 141 -17.43 16.24 1.41
CA ARG A 141 -15.98 16.00 1.36
C ARG A 141 -15.25 17.10 0.61
N LEU A 142 -15.81 17.58 -0.51
CA LEU A 142 -15.24 18.69 -1.27
C LEU A 142 -15.33 20.03 -0.52
N ALA A 143 -16.47 20.32 0.12
CA ALA A 143 -16.65 21.52 0.92
C ALA A 143 -15.70 21.57 2.13
N GLN A 144 -15.47 20.43 2.81
CA GLN A 144 -14.50 20.32 3.91
C GLN A 144 -13.06 20.61 3.45
N SER A 145 -12.73 20.33 2.19
CA SER A 145 -11.44 20.67 1.58
C SER A 145 -11.41 22.07 0.97
N SER A 146 -12.44 22.90 1.22
CA SER A 146 -12.59 24.25 0.65
C SER A 146 -12.57 24.27 -0.89
N LEU A 147 -13.24 23.29 -1.51
CA LEU A 147 -13.42 23.16 -2.96
C LEU A 147 -14.90 23.30 -3.31
N GLU A 148 -15.19 23.81 -4.51
CA GLU A 148 -16.56 24.01 -4.99
C GLU A 148 -17.05 22.79 -5.78
N PRO A 149 -18.06 22.03 -5.32
CA PRO A 149 -18.55 20.87 -6.06
C PRO A 149 -19.49 21.27 -7.21
N GLU A 150 -19.26 20.74 -8.41
CA GLU A 150 -20.19 20.79 -9.56
C GLU A 150 -20.64 19.36 -9.90
N LEU A 151 -21.85 18.96 -9.47
CA LEU A 151 -22.37 17.63 -9.73
C LEU A 151 -23.08 17.54 -11.09
N ARG A 152 -22.86 16.44 -11.82
CA ARG A 152 -23.64 16.09 -13.02
C ARG A 152 -24.16 14.66 -12.92
N GLY A 153 -25.47 14.48 -13.09
CA GLY A 153 -26.14 13.16 -13.02
C GLY A 153 -26.69 12.82 -11.63
N SER A 154 -27.04 11.56 -11.43
CA SER A 154 -27.61 11.04 -10.17
C SER A 154 -26.97 9.69 -9.83
N GLY A 155 -26.95 9.33 -8.54
CA GLY A 155 -26.36 8.08 -8.04
C GLY A 155 -24.99 8.25 -7.39
N ARG A 156 -24.02 7.43 -7.78
CA ARG A 156 -22.67 7.37 -7.18
C ARG A 156 -21.64 8.04 -8.07
N ALA A 157 -20.64 8.67 -7.47
CA ALA A 157 -19.54 9.30 -8.19
C ALA A 157 -18.70 8.24 -8.91
N VAL A 158 -18.72 8.30 -10.24
CA VAL A 158 -17.94 7.42 -11.13
C VAL A 158 -16.73 8.13 -11.73
N ALA A 159 -16.77 9.45 -11.78
CA ALA A 159 -15.65 10.25 -12.26
C ALA A 159 -15.62 11.62 -11.57
N GLN A 160 -14.41 12.18 -11.45
CA GLN A 160 -14.20 13.54 -10.97
C GLN A 160 -13.12 14.25 -11.79
N SER A 161 -13.25 15.56 -11.94
CA SER A 161 -12.23 16.42 -12.54
C SER A 161 -12.18 17.74 -11.77
N PRO A 162 -11.01 18.18 -11.27
CA PRO A 162 -9.69 17.54 -11.39
C PRO A 162 -9.57 16.20 -10.66
N ARG A 163 -8.56 15.39 -11.03
CA ARG A 163 -8.34 14.04 -10.46
C ARG A 163 -8.08 14.09 -8.96
N ALA A 164 -8.42 13.02 -8.26
CA ALA A 164 -8.06 12.86 -6.86
C ALA A 164 -6.54 13.06 -6.65
N GLY A 165 -6.15 13.78 -5.60
CA GLY A 165 -4.77 14.10 -5.31
C GLY A 165 -4.20 15.32 -6.05
N ALA A 166 -4.91 15.89 -7.03
CA ALA A 166 -4.48 17.13 -7.70
C ALA A 166 -4.42 18.31 -6.71
N ILE A 167 -3.45 19.21 -6.90
CA ILE A 167 -3.32 20.44 -6.10
C ILE A 167 -3.96 21.59 -6.86
N VAL A 168 -5.06 22.12 -6.33
CA VAL A 168 -5.83 23.19 -6.95
C VAL A 168 -5.85 24.44 -6.06
N LYS A 169 -6.25 25.58 -6.61
CA LYS A 169 -6.51 26.77 -5.80
C LYS A 169 -7.69 26.50 -4.87
N ARG A 170 -7.65 27.02 -3.65
CA ARG A 170 -8.81 26.99 -2.74
C ARG A 170 -10.00 27.67 -3.43
N GLY A 171 -11.18 27.06 -3.39
CA GLY A 171 -12.36 27.49 -4.14
C GLY A 171 -12.42 27.02 -5.60
N ALA A 172 -11.48 26.17 -6.05
CA ALA A 172 -11.56 25.60 -7.39
C ALA A 172 -12.80 24.69 -7.53
N ARG A 173 -13.43 24.76 -8.71
CA ARG A 173 -14.56 23.90 -9.08
C ARG A 173 -14.09 22.48 -9.37
N VAL A 174 -14.72 21.52 -8.71
CA VAL A 174 -14.50 20.08 -8.92
C VAL A 174 -15.78 19.50 -9.50
N LYS A 175 -15.72 19.13 -10.77
CA LYS A 175 -16.78 18.47 -11.49
C LYS A 175 -16.85 17.00 -11.09
N VAL A 176 -18.01 16.53 -10.66
CA VAL A 176 -18.24 15.14 -10.25
C VAL A 176 -19.37 14.56 -11.09
N THR A 177 -19.06 13.51 -11.85
CA THR A 177 -20.04 12.76 -12.63
C THR A 177 -20.61 11.63 -11.78
N LEU A 178 -21.92 11.62 -11.64
CA LEU A 178 -22.70 10.64 -10.92
C LEU A 178 -23.42 9.72 -11.90
N ALA A 179 -23.34 8.40 -11.68
CA ALA A 179 -24.12 7.40 -12.41
C ALA A 179 -25.01 6.59 -11.46
N PRO A 180 -26.21 6.16 -11.91
CA PRO A 180 -27.06 5.27 -11.14
C PRO A 180 -26.30 3.98 -10.78
N PRO A 181 -26.55 3.39 -9.59
CA PRO A 181 -26.08 2.03 -9.34
C PRO A 181 -26.77 1.09 -10.34
N GLY A 182 -25.98 0.45 -11.20
CA GLY A 182 -26.41 -0.69 -12.01
C GLY A 182 -26.60 -1.94 -11.17
#